data_AF-A0A3M1FFX7-F1
#
_entry.id   AF-A0A3M1FFX7-F1
#
_cell.length_a   1.000
_cell.length_b   1.000
_cell.length_c   1.000
_cell.angle_alpha   90.00
_cell.angle_beta   90.00
_cell.angle_gamma   90.00
#
_symmetry.space_group_name_H-M   'P 1'
#
loop_
_entity.id
_entity.type
_entity.pdbx_description
1 polymer ?
#
loop_
_entity_poly.entity_id
_entity_poly.type
_entity_poly.pdbx_seq_one_letter_code
_entity_poly.pdbx_strand_id
1 'polypeptide(L)'
;MLKVEHLLKTKKVSKDLDSAKFLLGNKNGGYLYLGTKVESRHQGFFFNDKFLMYKSIEDLRIDGKIIKAVNKFSSVIFERDNKAIEEYTFPFFYNSFIYEIKKYKGNLVVNLDCREFLDNDEWGRFYNIQIDKHQILITYEKQNDYWVYVAITGKNLKTEKIKEWFTREYSLDKSNNDENLRKIYSALRLQIDNDTKLVFTSGLNKEMVLKESQYVFRNINKLKRKQQNAMIVKDVVKNKERNIAYNAALNSLNMLLSTVDNNLGILSGFPNRYYFKSRDELISVKALGKRKEVSNIYERLLKQIKPDGYLHCQSPTQNTCAECLELFYKRFNKKTKINEALDSLINFRSHDGLATCNPHESWMDSLKRSGALIELQALRLNFYRVAGKRELEQELKQKVRELFLFKNYLKDSPQDETIRPNIFLAHYYYPDLVDDWLPCIKKVLPKLWCKWGGVSTLDKNNPSFHKEHTGIDSKSYHSGDSWYYLNNIAAMVMLNVSKKEFKDKINAIIDSSCHDILWSGILGHHSSQSSAGKQSSSGTLCSSASASTFIELINSL
;
A
#
# COMPACT_ATOMS: atom_id res chain seq x y z
N MET A 1 -9.32 -26.00 9.13
CA MET A 1 -9.13 -24.54 9.13
C MET A 1 -7.68 -24.23 9.48
N LEU A 2 -7.16 -23.08 9.03
CA LEU A 2 -5.82 -22.58 9.33
C LEU A 2 -5.88 -21.68 10.57
N LYS A 3 -5.07 -21.96 11.59
CA LYS A 3 -4.96 -21.05 12.75
C LYS A 3 -4.01 -19.90 12.44
N VAL A 4 -4.49 -18.67 12.50
CA VAL A 4 -3.67 -17.48 12.31
C VAL A 4 -3.46 -16.73 13.61
N GLU A 5 -2.22 -16.32 13.89
CA GLU A 5 -1.87 -15.54 15.06
C GLU A 5 -1.08 -14.29 14.67
N HIS A 6 -1.50 -13.13 15.19
CA HIS A 6 -0.68 -11.92 15.17
C HIS A 6 0.03 -11.78 16.50
N LEU A 7 1.37 -11.72 16.47
CA LEU A 7 2.19 -11.61 17.66
C LEU A 7 3.08 -10.37 17.58
N LEU A 8 2.78 -9.38 18.42
CA LEU A 8 3.60 -8.19 18.55
C LEU A 8 4.11 -8.07 19.98
N LYS A 9 5.39 -8.40 20.20
CA LYS A 9 5.99 -8.57 21.53
C LYS A 9 5.16 -9.55 22.37
N THR A 10 4.53 -9.09 23.45
CA THR A 10 3.69 -9.89 24.34
C THR A 10 2.21 -9.90 23.95
N LYS A 11 1.78 -9.05 23.01
CA LYS A 11 0.39 -8.95 22.57
C LYS A 11 0.11 -9.96 21.47
N LYS A 12 -0.98 -10.72 21.63
CA LYS A 12 -1.39 -11.77 20.71
C LYS A 12 -2.89 -11.78 20.43
N VAL A 13 -3.31 -11.78 19.17
CA VAL A 13 -4.69 -12.10 18.75
C VAL A 13 -4.66 -13.25 17.75
N SER A 14 -5.72 -14.02 17.67
CA SER A 14 -5.80 -15.18 16.79
C SER A 14 -7.20 -15.42 16.27
N LYS A 15 -7.29 -15.96 15.05
CA LYS A 15 -8.53 -16.36 14.40
C LYS A 15 -8.27 -17.54 13.46
N ASP A 16 -9.26 -18.39 13.29
CA ASP A 16 -9.22 -19.45 12.28
C ASP A 16 -9.71 -18.89 10.93
N LEU A 17 -8.93 -19.13 9.87
CA LEU A 17 -9.20 -18.69 8.51
C LEU A 17 -9.09 -19.86 7.53
N ASP A 18 -9.58 -19.68 6.29
CA ASP A 18 -9.43 -20.68 5.23
C ASP A 18 -8.05 -20.62 4.55
N SER A 19 -7.53 -19.41 4.40
CA SER A 19 -6.19 -19.11 3.90
C SER A 19 -5.69 -17.79 4.50
N ALA A 20 -4.38 -17.57 4.43
CA ALA A 20 -3.77 -16.33 4.87
C ALA A 20 -2.64 -15.90 3.94
N LYS A 21 -2.44 -14.59 3.87
CA LYS A 21 -1.49 -13.88 3.00
C LYS A 21 -0.68 -12.94 3.87
N PHE A 22 0.62 -12.86 3.64
CA PHE A 22 1.55 -12.04 4.43
C PHE A 22 2.52 -11.33 3.52
N LEU A 23 2.98 -10.15 3.91
CA LEU A 23 3.97 -9.41 3.15
C LEU A 23 5.06 -8.90 4.10
N LEU A 24 6.30 -9.05 3.66
CA LEU A 24 7.47 -8.43 4.29
C LEU A 24 8.11 -7.51 3.25
N GLY A 25 8.63 -6.36 3.67
CA GLY A 25 9.31 -5.42 2.77
C GLY A 25 10.64 -4.98 3.34
N ASN A 26 11.56 -4.60 2.45
CA ASN A 26 12.96 -4.36 2.81
C ASN A 26 13.37 -2.89 2.86
N LYS A 27 12.47 -1.92 2.74
CA LYS A 27 12.78 -0.47 2.65
C LYS A 27 13.66 -0.04 1.46
N ASN A 28 13.96 -0.95 0.53
CA ASN A 28 14.56 -0.65 -0.78
C ASN A 28 13.51 -0.80 -1.90
N GLY A 29 12.22 -0.86 -1.55
CA GLY A 29 11.13 -1.10 -2.49
C GLY A 29 10.91 -2.55 -2.91
N GLY A 30 11.70 -3.51 -2.42
CA GLY A 30 11.43 -4.93 -2.59
C GLY A 30 10.44 -5.48 -1.56
N TYR A 31 9.75 -6.57 -1.92
CA TYR A 31 8.82 -7.27 -1.03
C TYR A 31 8.89 -8.80 -1.19
N LEU A 32 8.54 -9.51 -0.13
CA LEU A 32 8.32 -10.95 -0.10
C LEU A 32 6.85 -11.18 0.26
N TYR A 33 6.07 -11.62 -0.71
CA TYR A 33 4.64 -11.87 -0.56
C TYR A 33 4.40 -13.38 -0.43
N LEU A 34 4.08 -13.80 0.79
CA LEU A 34 3.84 -15.19 1.17
C LEU A 34 2.34 -15.46 1.27
N GLY A 35 1.95 -16.71 1.05
CA GLY A 35 0.61 -17.17 1.41
C GLY A 35 0.59 -18.64 1.76
N THR A 36 -0.46 -19.06 2.46
CA THR A 36 -0.67 -20.48 2.76
C THR A 36 -1.13 -21.28 1.54
N LYS A 37 -1.49 -20.58 0.47
CA LYS A 37 -1.73 -21.06 -0.89
C LYS A 37 -1.07 -20.06 -1.85
N VAL A 38 -0.62 -20.56 -3.00
CA VAL A 38 -0.21 -19.70 -4.11
C VAL A 38 -1.43 -19.47 -4.99
N GLU A 39 -1.99 -18.26 -4.90
CA GLU A 39 -3.24 -17.84 -5.53
C GLU A 39 -3.04 -16.65 -6.47
N SER A 40 -1.90 -15.94 -6.42
CA SER A 40 -1.61 -14.78 -7.26
C SER A 40 -0.17 -14.78 -7.78
N ARG A 41 0.03 -14.36 -9.03
CA ARG A 41 1.32 -14.11 -9.69
C ARG A 41 2.16 -13.04 -9.02
N HIS A 42 1.54 -12.25 -8.13
CA HIS A 42 2.22 -11.26 -7.31
C HIS A 42 2.81 -11.85 -6.01
N GLN A 43 2.55 -13.12 -5.69
CA GLN A 43 3.24 -13.81 -4.61
C GLN A 43 4.66 -14.21 -5.01
N GLY A 44 5.53 -14.37 -4.02
CA GLY A 44 6.94 -14.70 -4.21
C GLY A 44 7.86 -13.56 -3.79
N PHE A 45 9.10 -13.61 -4.27
CA PHE A 45 10.15 -12.66 -3.94
C PHE A 45 10.35 -11.66 -5.07
N PHE A 46 10.20 -10.38 -4.72
CA PHE A 46 10.41 -9.25 -5.61
C PHE A 46 11.48 -8.30 -5.05
N PHE A 47 12.33 -7.79 -5.94
CA PHE A 47 13.31 -6.76 -5.63
C PHE A 47 13.14 -5.58 -6.60
N ASN A 48 13.46 -4.38 -6.10
CA ASN A 48 13.41 -3.17 -6.90
C ASN A 48 14.83 -2.79 -7.36
N ASP A 49 14.95 -2.38 -8.61
CA ASP A 49 16.13 -1.70 -9.15
C ASP A 49 15.65 -0.45 -9.89
N LYS A 50 15.97 0.73 -9.37
CA LYS A 50 15.64 2.03 -9.98
C LYS A 50 14.16 2.20 -10.39
N PHE A 51 13.23 1.89 -9.48
CA PHE A 51 11.78 1.89 -9.72
C PHE A 51 11.26 0.82 -10.68
N LEU A 52 12.11 -0.02 -11.28
CA LEU A 52 11.69 -1.25 -11.95
C LEU A 52 11.62 -2.37 -10.92
N MET A 53 10.55 -3.16 -10.98
CA MET A 53 10.33 -4.26 -10.06
C MET A 53 10.58 -5.56 -10.77
N TYR A 54 11.37 -6.44 -10.15
CA TYR A 54 11.69 -7.75 -10.70
C TYR A 54 11.24 -8.82 -9.73
N LYS A 55 10.56 -9.83 -10.25
CA LYS A 55 10.34 -11.09 -9.57
C LYS A 55 11.54 -12.00 -9.76
N SER A 56 11.85 -12.83 -8.78
CA SER A 56 12.89 -13.85 -8.90
C SER A 56 12.42 -15.24 -8.46
N ILE A 57 11.86 -15.34 -7.26
CA ILE A 57 11.38 -16.61 -6.70
C ILE A 57 9.87 -16.61 -6.71
N GLU A 58 9.30 -17.69 -7.24
CA GLU A 58 7.87 -17.92 -7.25
C GLU A 58 7.41 -18.44 -5.87
N ASP A 59 7.92 -19.61 -5.47
CA ASP A 59 7.61 -20.21 -4.17
C ASP A 59 8.69 -21.22 -3.74
N LEU A 60 8.69 -21.48 -2.44
CA LEU A 60 9.47 -22.52 -1.78
C LEU A 60 8.51 -23.63 -1.35
N ARG A 61 8.68 -24.86 -1.87
CA ARG A 61 7.79 -25.99 -1.57
C ARG A 61 8.47 -27.05 -0.76
N ILE A 62 7.83 -27.42 0.35
CA ILE A 62 8.12 -28.61 1.15
C ILE A 62 6.82 -29.40 1.36
N ASP A 63 6.96 -30.66 1.76
CA ASP A 63 5.81 -31.52 2.06
C ASP A 63 5.05 -31.05 3.31
N GLY A 64 3.80 -31.51 3.44
CA GLY A 64 2.90 -31.21 4.56
C GLY A 64 2.07 -29.95 4.36
N LYS A 65 0.88 -29.90 4.96
CA LYS A 65 -0.04 -28.76 4.87
C LYS A 65 0.24 -27.75 5.99
N ILE A 66 0.20 -26.45 5.67
CA ILE A 66 0.27 -25.39 6.67
C ILE A 66 -1.00 -25.43 7.53
N ILE A 67 -0.85 -25.65 8.83
CA ILE A 67 -1.94 -25.72 9.82
C ILE A 67 -1.99 -24.48 10.71
N LYS A 68 -0.88 -23.76 10.84
CA LYS A 68 -0.80 -22.52 11.60
C LYS A 68 0.16 -21.52 10.97
N ALA A 69 -0.21 -20.25 10.99
CA ALA A 69 0.61 -19.14 10.56
C ALA A 69 0.74 -18.08 11.67
N VAL A 70 1.95 -17.59 11.92
CA VAL A 70 2.21 -16.54 12.91
C VAL A 70 2.85 -15.33 12.22
N ASN A 71 2.15 -14.19 12.25
CA ASN A 71 2.66 -12.91 11.80
C ASN A 71 3.34 -12.19 12.97
N LYS A 72 4.66 -12.05 12.92
CA LYS A 72 5.46 -11.28 13.89
C LYS A 72 5.75 -9.86 13.42
N PHE A 73 5.24 -9.45 12.25
CA PHE A 73 5.51 -8.20 11.51
C PHE A 73 6.97 -7.99 11.07
N SER A 74 7.92 -8.56 11.80
CA SER A 74 9.35 -8.68 11.47
C SER A 74 9.68 -9.98 10.76
N SER A 75 8.88 -11.03 10.96
CA SER A 75 8.99 -12.33 10.32
C SER A 75 7.61 -13.00 10.22
N VAL A 76 7.51 -14.00 9.35
CA VAL A 76 6.33 -14.87 9.21
C VAL A 76 6.75 -16.30 9.51
N ILE A 77 5.96 -17.01 10.30
CA ILE A 77 6.20 -18.42 10.63
C ILE A 77 5.05 -19.28 10.12
N PHE A 78 5.38 -20.39 9.46
CA PHE A 78 4.42 -21.45 9.13
C PHE A 78 4.75 -22.71 9.91
N GLU A 79 3.74 -23.30 10.55
CA GLU A 79 3.81 -24.64 11.14
C GLU A 79 2.95 -25.59 10.31
N ARG A 80 3.50 -26.77 10.00
CA ARG A 80 2.86 -27.79 9.17
C ARG A 80 2.40 -29.01 9.97
N ASP A 81 1.49 -29.78 9.38
CA ASP A 81 0.99 -31.05 9.93
C ASP A 81 2.08 -32.11 10.16
N ASN A 82 3.13 -32.10 9.34
CA ASN A 82 4.34 -32.92 9.52
C ASN A 82 5.32 -32.34 10.56
N LYS A 83 4.91 -31.34 11.35
CA LYS A 83 5.70 -30.65 12.40
C LYS A 83 6.82 -29.76 11.89
N ALA A 84 7.00 -29.61 10.57
CA ALA A 84 7.95 -28.67 10.00
C ALA A 84 7.59 -27.24 10.40
N ILE A 85 8.63 -26.42 10.66
CA ILE A 85 8.49 -25.00 10.99
C ILE A 85 9.34 -24.19 10.02
N GLU A 86 8.70 -23.33 9.25
CA GLU A 86 9.35 -22.38 8.33
C GLU A 86 9.29 -20.98 8.94
N GLU A 87 10.40 -20.24 8.95
CA GLU A 87 10.44 -18.82 9.33
C GLU A 87 11.07 -17.99 8.20
N TYR A 88 10.34 -16.98 7.75
CA TYR A 88 10.77 -16.02 6.74
C TYR A 88 11.05 -14.69 7.40
N THR A 89 12.25 -14.15 7.20
CA THR A 89 12.59 -12.77 7.59
C THR A 89 13.12 -12.02 6.39
N PHE A 90 12.67 -10.78 6.18
CA PHE A 90 13.19 -9.92 5.12
C PHE A 90 13.91 -8.70 5.72
N PRO A 91 15.24 -8.78 5.95
CA PRO A 91 16.00 -7.69 6.55
C PRO A 91 15.90 -6.38 5.77
N PHE A 92 15.71 -5.27 6.49
CA PHE A 92 15.76 -3.94 5.87
C PHE A 92 17.12 -3.63 5.22
N PHE A 93 17.05 -3.01 4.05
CA PHE A 93 18.12 -2.52 3.17
C PHE A 93 18.92 -3.60 2.45
N TYR A 94 18.36 -4.81 2.32
CA TYR A 94 18.97 -5.91 1.56
C TYR A 94 17.95 -6.48 0.57
N ASN A 95 18.38 -6.80 -0.64
CA ASN A 95 17.61 -7.60 -1.60
C ASN A 95 17.81 -9.10 -1.32
N SER A 96 17.69 -9.46 -0.04
CA SER A 96 17.88 -10.81 0.47
C SER A 96 16.86 -11.15 1.54
N PHE A 97 16.21 -12.31 1.47
CA PHE A 97 15.43 -12.85 2.59
C PHE A 97 16.12 -14.07 3.21
N ILE A 98 15.88 -14.23 4.52
CA ILE A 98 16.35 -15.34 5.33
C ILE A 98 15.20 -16.33 5.45
N TYR A 99 15.48 -17.58 5.13
CA TYR A 99 14.57 -18.71 5.29
C TYR A 99 15.18 -19.71 6.26
N GLU A 100 14.50 -19.98 7.36
CA GLU A 100 14.89 -21.00 8.34
C GLU A 100 13.85 -22.09 8.35
N ILE A 101 14.28 -23.35 8.21
CA ILE A 101 13.44 -24.52 8.32
C ILE A 101 13.92 -25.39 9.47
N LYS A 102 12.98 -25.81 10.32
CA LYS A 102 13.26 -26.65 11.50
C LYS A 102 12.35 -27.86 11.53
N LYS A 103 12.81 -28.92 12.20
CA LYS A 103 12.05 -30.16 12.41
C LYS A 103 11.50 -30.76 11.10
N TYR A 104 12.26 -30.63 10.01
CA TYR A 104 11.92 -31.16 8.70
C TYR A 104 13.07 -31.99 8.17
N LYS A 105 12.73 -33.14 7.59
CA LYS A 105 13.66 -33.96 6.82
C LYS A 105 12.98 -34.31 5.50
N GLY A 106 13.58 -33.93 4.38
CA GLY A 106 12.96 -34.10 3.07
C GLY A 106 13.50 -33.10 2.07
N ASN A 107 12.70 -32.82 1.04
CA ASN A 107 13.11 -31.99 -0.07
C ASN A 107 12.48 -30.60 0.02
N LEU A 108 13.29 -29.57 -0.24
CA LEU A 108 12.84 -28.21 -0.51
C LEU A 108 12.99 -27.94 -2.01
N VAL A 109 11.88 -27.74 -2.69
CA VAL A 109 11.85 -27.39 -4.12
C VAL A 109 11.82 -25.88 -4.25
N VAL A 110 12.72 -25.34 -5.07
CA VAL A 110 12.79 -23.90 -5.38
C VAL A 110 12.24 -23.68 -6.78
N ASN A 111 11.09 -22.98 -6.86
CA ASN A 111 10.51 -22.58 -8.13
C ASN A 111 10.82 -21.10 -8.40
N LEU A 112 11.13 -20.78 -9.66
CA LEU A 112 11.50 -19.46 -10.12
C LEU A 112 10.49 -18.92 -11.11
N ASP A 113 10.30 -17.61 -11.04
CA ASP A 113 9.64 -16.80 -12.05
C ASP A 113 10.43 -15.50 -12.16
N CYS A 114 11.66 -15.60 -12.68
CA CYS A 114 12.48 -14.41 -12.93
C CYS A 114 11.86 -13.62 -14.08
N ARG A 115 11.52 -12.35 -13.81
CA ARG A 115 10.97 -11.39 -14.79
C ARG A 115 10.88 -9.97 -14.23
N GLU A 116 10.85 -8.97 -15.10
CA GLU A 116 10.31 -7.66 -14.76
C GLU A 116 8.79 -7.77 -14.50
N PHE A 117 8.23 -6.91 -13.65
CA PHE A 117 6.86 -7.03 -13.16
C PHE A 117 5.79 -6.98 -14.25
N LEU A 118 6.01 -6.20 -15.31
CA LEU A 118 5.11 -6.07 -16.46
C LEU A 118 5.44 -7.03 -17.61
N ASP A 119 6.57 -7.73 -17.54
CA ASP A 119 6.97 -8.73 -18.53
C ASP A 119 6.07 -9.98 -18.41
N ASN A 120 5.16 -10.12 -19.36
CA ASN A 120 4.25 -11.26 -19.47
C ASN A 120 4.65 -12.24 -20.57
N ASP A 121 5.81 -12.08 -21.23
CA ASP A 121 6.23 -13.07 -22.21
C ASP A 121 6.64 -14.38 -21.53
N GLU A 122 6.32 -15.49 -22.19
CA GLU A 122 6.74 -16.83 -21.75
C GLU A 122 8.02 -17.30 -22.45
N TRP A 123 8.40 -16.67 -23.56
CA TRP A 123 9.54 -17.04 -24.40
C TRP A 123 10.81 -16.24 -24.08
N GLY A 124 11.95 -16.73 -24.56
CA GLY A 124 13.25 -16.07 -24.37
C GLY A 124 13.75 -16.10 -22.92
N ARG A 125 13.36 -17.11 -22.15
CA ARG A 125 13.66 -17.25 -20.71
C ARG A 125 14.71 -18.34 -20.51
N PHE A 126 15.96 -17.96 -20.26
CA PHE A 126 17.06 -18.91 -20.11
C PHE A 126 17.58 -18.93 -18.68
N TYR A 127 17.68 -20.13 -18.10
CA TYR A 127 18.20 -20.32 -16.74
C TYR A 127 19.48 -21.16 -16.78
N ASN A 128 20.52 -20.67 -16.11
CA ASN A 128 21.74 -21.42 -15.85
C ASN A 128 21.96 -21.53 -14.33
N ILE A 129 22.32 -22.73 -13.86
CA ILE A 129 22.49 -23.03 -12.43
C ILE A 129 23.91 -23.52 -12.18
N GLN A 130 24.65 -22.78 -11.35
CA GLN A 130 25.97 -23.11 -10.85
C GLN A 130 25.86 -23.50 -9.36
N ILE A 131 26.34 -24.69 -9.01
CA ILE A 131 26.23 -25.23 -7.65
C ILE A 131 27.62 -25.32 -7.05
N ASP A 132 27.81 -24.67 -5.91
CA ASP A 132 28.91 -24.87 -4.98
C ASP A 132 28.38 -25.42 -3.65
N LYS A 133 29.25 -26.03 -2.83
CA LYS A 133 28.92 -26.61 -1.53
C LYS A 133 28.24 -25.62 -0.57
N HIS A 134 28.52 -24.33 -0.70
CA HIS A 134 28.03 -23.28 0.20
C HIS A 134 27.15 -22.23 -0.48
N GLN A 135 27.14 -22.21 -1.82
CA GLN A 135 26.44 -21.19 -2.57
C GLN A 135 25.95 -21.74 -3.91
N ILE A 136 24.71 -21.47 -4.25
CA ILE A 136 24.16 -21.74 -5.57
C ILE A 136 23.93 -20.40 -6.24
N LEU A 137 24.42 -20.26 -7.48
CA LEU A 137 24.12 -19.12 -8.32
C LEU A 137 23.24 -19.55 -9.47
N ILE A 138 22.09 -18.89 -9.61
CA ILE A 138 21.19 -19.03 -10.73
C ILE A 138 21.26 -17.74 -11.54
N THR A 139 21.58 -17.87 -12.82
CA THR A 139 21.53 -16.77 -13.78
C THR A 139 20.28 -16.95 -14.62
N TYR A 140 19.43 -15.94 -14.64
CA TYR A 140 18.34 -15.79 -15.59
C TYR A 140 18.75 -14.77 -16.64
N GLU A 141 18.53 -15.11 -17.91
CA GLU A 141 18.64 -14.21 -19.05
C GLU A 141 17.28 -14.13 -19.73
N LYS A 142 16.78 -12.90 -19.85
CA LYS A 142 15.74 -12.56 -20.82
C LYS A 142 16.45 -12.25 -22.14
N GLN A 143 16.15 -13.02 -23.18
CA GLN A 143 16.83 -12.97 -24.48
C GLN A 143 17.01 -11.54 -24.97
N ASN A 144 18.27 -11.11 -25.09
CA ASN A 144 18.67 -9.78 -25.59
C ASN A 144 18.11 -8.58 -24.80
N ASP A 145 17.72 -8.75 -23.53
CA ASP A 145 17.07 -7.70 -22.74
C ASP A 145 17.79 -7.45 -21.39
N TYR A 146 17.58 -8.32 -20.39
CA TYR A 146 18.17 -8.15 -19.06
C TYR A 146 18.55 -9.49 -18.41
N TRP A 147 19.41 -9.39 -17.39
CA TRP A 147 19.79 -10.52 -16.53
C TRP A 147 19.26 -10.35 -15.12
N VAL A 148 18.82 -11.45 -14.51
CA VAL A 148 18.55 -11.54 -13.07
C VAL A 148 19.44 -12.60 -12.46
N TYR A 149 20.16 -12.25 -11.40
CA TYR A 149 20.99 -13.18 -10.66
C TYR A 149 20.32 -13.52 -9.33
N VAL A 150 20.21 -14.81 -9.03
CA VAL A 150 19.68 -15.33 -7.76
C VAL A 150 20.74 -16.15 -7.07
N ALA A 151 21.15 -15.76 -5.87
CA ALA A 151 22.07 -16.52 -5.04
C ALA A 151 21.34 -17.18 -3.87
N ILE A 152 21.61 -18.47 -3.65
CA ILE A 152 21.14 -19.23 -2.48
C ILE A 152 22.36 -19.62 -1.67
N THR A 153 22.51 -19.06 -0.47
CA THR A 153 23.65 -19.33 0.41
C THR A 153 23.22 -20.15 1.62
N GLY A 154 23.98 -21.20 1.94
CA GLY A 154 23.70 -22.12 3.04
C GLY A 154 24.91 -22.98 3.43
N LYS A 155 24.76 -23.81 4.47
CA LYS A 155 25.80 -24.75 4.88
C LYS A 155 25.57 -26.11 4.22
N ASN A 156 26.59 -26.65 3.55
CA ASN A 156 26.63 -28.00 2.99
C ASN A 156 25.39 -28.32 2.13
N LEU A 157 25.14 -27.49 1.11
CA LEU A 157 23.97 -27.59 0.25
C LEU A 157 24.04 -28.86 -0.60
N LYS A 158 23.20 -29.86 -0.25
CA LYS A 158 22.96 -31.04 -1.08
C LYS A 158 21.86 -30.70 -2.09
N THR A 159 22.24 -30.59 -3.36
CA THR A 159 21.39 -29.99 -4.39
C THR A 159 21.31 -30.86 -5.63
N GLU A 160 20.10 -31.02 -6.14
CA GLU A 160 19.80 -31.66 -7.43
C GLU A 160 19.13 -30.62 -8.36
N LYS A 161 19.52 -30.59 -9.63
CA LYS A 161 18.89 -29.72 -10.64
C LYS A 161 17.65 -30.42 -11.19
N ILE A 162 16.49 -29.75 -11.16
CA ILE A 162 15.25 -30.29 -11.74
C ILE A 162 15.14 -29.85 -13.21
N LYS A 163 15.19 -28.52 -13.44
CA LYS A 163 15.13 -27.87 -14.76
C LYS A 163 13.84 -28.12 -15.56
N GLU A 164 12.70 -28.16 -14.88
CA GLU A 164 11.41 -28.43 -15.51
C GLU A 164 10.53 -27.19 -15.52
N TRP A 165 9.74 -27.04 -16.58
CA TRP A 165 8.70 -26.02 -16.68
C TRP A 165 7.34 -26.64 -16.37
N PHE A 166 6.54 -25.95 -15.58
CA PHE A 166 5.14 -26.32 -15.36
C PHE A 166 4.23 -25.11 -15.46
N THR A 167 2.96 -25.34 -15.77
CA THR A 167 1.96 -24.27 -15.83
C THR A 167 1.30 -24.13 -14.46
N ARG A 168 1.16 -22.89 -13.99
CA ARG A 168 0.42 -22.56 -12.77
C ARG A 168 -0.79 -21.70 -13.12
N GLU A 169 -1.92 -22.00 -12.48
CA GLU A 169 -3.11 -21.16 -12.51
C GLU A 169 -3.29 -20.45 -11.17
N TYR A 170 -3.51 -19.13 -11.22
CA TYR A 170 -3.67 -18.25 -10.07
C TYR A 170 -5.15 -17.91 -9.87
N SER A 171 -5.78 -18.54 -8.89
CA SER A 171 -7.22 -18.40 -8.63
C SER A 171 -7.64 -16.98 -8.25
N LEU A 172 -6.80 -16.23 -7.52
CA LEU A 172 -7.09 -14.85 -7.15
C LEU A 172 -7.05 -13.92 -8.37
N ASP A 173 -6.02 -14.07 -9.21
CA ASP A 173 -5.87 -13.24 -10.41
C ASP A 173 -7.02 -13.51 -11.40
N LYS A 174 -7.41 -14.78 -11.57
CA LYS A 174 -8.59 -15.17 -12.35
C LYS A 174 -9.85 -14.49 -11.86
N SER A 175 -10.07 -14.46 -10.53
CA SER A 175 -11.24 -13.81 -9.94
C SER A 175 -11.24 -12.29 -10.09
N ASN A 176 -10.06 -11.69 -10.33
CA ASN A 176 -9.87 -10.27 -10.58
C ASN A 176 -9.83 -9.91 -12.07
N ASN A 177 -10.16 -10.85 -12.97
CA ASN A 177 -10.03 -10.66 -14.41
C ASN A 177 -8.62 -10.22 -14.84
N ASP A 178 -7.58 -10.71 -14.16
CA ASP A 178 -6.17 -10.53 -14.53
C ASP A 178 -5.62 -11.79 -15.22
N GLU A 179 -4.46 -11.67 -15.84
CA GLU A 179 -3.67 -12.79 -16.33
C GLU A 179 -3.41 -13.79 -15.19
N ASN A 180 -3.87 -15.01 -15.38
CA ASN A 180 -3.93 -16.02 -14.32
C ASN A 180 -3.18 -17.30 -14.65
N LEU A 181 -2.62 -17.45 -15.85
CA LEU A 181 -1.81 -18.61 -16.24
C LEU A 181 -0.36 -18.18 -16.43
N ARG A 182 0.59 -19.01 -15.96
CA ARG A 182 2.02 -18.71 -16.11
C ARG A 182 2.86 -19.97 -16.18
N LYS A 183 3.87 -19.98 -17.06
CA LYS A 183 4.98 -20.95 -17.01
C LYS A 183 5.97 -20.62 -15.89
N ILE A 184 6.16 -21.57 -14.98
CA ILE A 184 7.04 -21.49 -13.82
C ILE A 184 8.17 -22.50 -13.96
N TYR A 185 9.38 -22.09 -13.59
CA TYR A 185 10.57 -22.91 -13.70
C TYR A 185 10.92 -23.58 -12.36
N SER A 186 10.76 -24.90 -12.28
CA SER A 186 11.23 -25.73 -11.17
C SER A 186 12.75 -25.90 -11.30
N ALA A 187 13.51 -25.09 -10.56
CA ALA A 187 14.95 -24.97 -10.78
C ALA A 187 15.74 -26.11 -10.14
N LEU A 188 15.52 -26.32 -8.84
CA LEU A 188 16.33 -27.24 -8.04
C LEU A 188 15.60 -27.78 -6.83
N ARG A 189 16.15 -28.87 -6.30
CA ARG A 189 15.76 -29.56 -5.08
C ARG A 189 16.92 -29.51 -4.09
N LEU A 190 16.67 -28.99 -2.90
CA LEU A 190 17.59 -28.98 -1.77
C LEU A 190 17.20 -30.08 -0.79
N GLN A 191 18.11 -31.00 -0.49
CA GLN A 191 17.89 -32.00 0.54
C GLN A 191 18.13 -31.36 1.91
N ILE A 192 17.12 -31.43 2.77
CA ILE A 192 17.13 -30.94 4.15
C ILE A 192 17.23 -32.14 5.08
N ASP A 193 18.37 -32.30 5.76
CA ASP A 193 18.59 -33.39 6.71
C ASP A 193 18.49 -32.94 8.18
N ASN A 194 18.59 -31.63 8.43
CA ASN A 194 18.59 -31.00 9.75
C ASN A 194 18.07 -29.56 9.69
N ASP A 195 17.94 -28.92 10.86
CA ASP A 195 17.58 -27.51 10.96
C ASP A 195 18.52 -26.65 10.08
N THR A 196 17.94 -26.05 9.05
CA THR A 196 18.68 -25.41 7.96
C THR A 196 18.34 -23.93 7.89
N LYS A 197 19.36 -23.12 7.63
CA LYS A 197 19.22 -21.69 7.32
C LYS A 197 19.69 -21.45 5.91
N LEU A 198 18.89 -20.74 5.13
CA LEU A 198 19.19 -20.33 3.77
C LEU A 198 19.02 -18.82 3.65
N VAL A 199 19.82 -18.21 2.79
CA VAL A 199 19.64 -16.83 2.35
C VAL A 199 19.44 -16.84 0.86
N PHE A 200 18.34 -16.23 0.43
CA PHE A 200 18.00 -16.04 -0.97
C PHE A 200 18.19 -14.57 -1.30
N THR A 201 19.05 -14.27 -2.28
CA THR A 201 19.41 -12.91 -2.69
C THR A 201 19.15 -12.75 -4.17
N SER A 202 18.65 -11.58 -4.59
CA SER A 202 18.41 -11.30 -6.01
C SER A 202 18.82 -9.89 -6.41
N GLY A 203 19.20 -9.72 -7.68
CA GLY A 203 19.63 -8.44 -8.23
C GLY A 203 20.07 -8.54 -9.67
N LEU A 204 20.34 -7.39 -10.30
CA LEU A 204 20.80 -7.30 -11.70
C LEU A 204 22.33 -7.33 -11.83
N ASN A 205 23.06 -7.23 -10.71
CA ASN A 205 24.52 -7.30 -10.70
C ASN A 205 25.01 -8.55 -9.95
N LYS A 206 25.66 -9.46 -10.69
CA LYS A 206 26.16 -10.73 -10.17
C LYS A 206 27.06 -10.59 -8.94
N GLU A 207 28.04 -9.70 -8.98
CA GLU A 207 28.99 -9.54 -7.88
C GLU A 207 28.33 -9.00 -6.62
N MET A 208 27.44 -8.02 -6.76
CA MET A 208 26.70 -7.45 -5.64
C MET A 208 25.79 -8.51 -5.00
N VAL A 209 25.10 -9.31 -5.81
CA VAL A 209 24.25 -10.42 -5.33
C VAL A 209 25.06 -11.44 -4.52
N LEU A 210 26.22 -11.87 -5.02
CA LEU A 210 27.07 -12.83 -4.31
C LEU A 210 27.62 -12.26 -3.01
N LYS A 211 28.12 -11.01 -3.02
CA LYS A 211 28.64 -10.30 -1.84
C LYS A 211 27.55 -10.11 -0.78
N GLU A 212 26.36 -9.67 -1.19
CA GLU A 212 25.23 -9.47 -0.27
C GLU A 212 24.77 -10.80 0.35
N SER A 213 24.60 -11.84 -0.46
CA SER A 213 24.15 -13.16 0.01
C SER A 213 25.07 -13.73 1.10
N GLN A 214 26.38 -13.64 0.89
CA GLN A 214 27.38 -14.06 1.88
C GLN A 214 27.35 -13.18 3.13
N TYR A 215 27.23 -11.86 2.98
CA TYR A 215 27.14 -10.93 4.11
C TYR A 215 25.92 -11.24 4.98
N VAL A 216 24.74 -11.37 4.37
CA VAL A 216 23.48 -11.63 5.08
C VAL A 216 23.55 -12.98 5.78
N PHE A 217 24.07 -14.02 5.12
CA PHE A 217 24.24 -15.35 5.71
C PHE A 217 25.13 -15.34 6.97
N ARG A 218 26.27 -14.65 6.92
CA ARG A 218 27.18 -14.49 8.07
C ARG A 218 26.56 -13.67 9.22
N ASN A 219 25.57 -12.83 8.92
CA ASN A 219 24.99 -11.88 9.88
C ASN A 219 23.52 -12.16 10.24
N ILE A 220 22.97 -13.34 9.95
CA ILE A 220 21.55 -13.70 10.15
C ILE A 220 21.01 -13.23 11.51
N ASN A 221 21.65 -13.64 12.61
CA ASN A 221 21.14 -13.34 13.96
C ASN A 221 21.15 -11.82 14.25
N LYS A 222 22.21 -11.12 13.81
CA LYS A 222 22.33 -9.67 13.96
C LYS A 222 21.23 -8.94 13.20
N LEU A 223 20.99 -9.35 11.94
CA LEU A 223 19.97 -8.76 11.08
C LEU A 223 18.55 -9.03 11.58
N LYS A 224 18.25 -10.26 12.01
CA LYS A 224 16.95 -10.60 12.65
C LYS A 224 16.69 -9.74 13.88
N ARG A 225 17.69 -9.58 14.77
CA ARG A 225 17.56 -8.72 15.95
C ARG A 225 17.36 -7.24 15.56
N LYS A 226 18.09 -6.74 14.56
CA LYS A 226 17.90 -5.38 14.04
C LYS A 226 16.48 -5.18 13.50
N GLN A 227 15.95 -6.15 12.76
CA GLN A 227 14.59 -6.14 12.22
C GLN A 227 13.54 -6.10 13.34
N GLN A 228 13.67 -6.95 14.35
CA GLN A 228 12.77 -7.00 15.51
C GLN A 228 12.79 -5.68 16.30
N ASN A 229 13.99 -5.12 16.54
CA ASN A 229 14.14 -3.85 17.25
C ASN A 229 13.58 -2.64 16.47
N ALA A 230 13.51 -2.75 15.14
CA ALA A 230 12.95 -1.70 14.29
C ALA A 230 11.40 -1.71 14.25
N MET A 231 10.75 -2.73 14.85
CA MET A 231 9.29 -2.79 14.93
C MET A 231 8.76 -1.72 15.89
N ILE A 232 7.80 -0.96 15.40
CA ILE A 232 7.12 0.08 16.17
C ILE A 232 6.05 -0.58 17.02
N VAL A 233 6.09 -0.33 18.33
CA VAL A 233 5.06 -0.78 19.27
C VAL A 233 4.65 0.38 20.16
N LYS A 234 3.38 0.75 20.10
CA LYS A 234 2.73 1.76 20.92
C LYS A 234 1.49 1.15 21.57
N ASP A 235 1.15 1.63 22.76
CA ASP A 235 -0.03 1.23 23.50
C ASP A 235 -0.96 2.42 23.68
N VAL A 236 -1.73 2.73 22.63
CA VAL A 236 -2.60 3.92 22.59
C VAL A 236 -4.08 3.57 22.60
N VAL A 237 -4.43 2.29 22.36
CA VAL A 237 -5.82 1.82 22.34
C VAL A 237 -6.00 0.70 23.36
N LYS A 238 -7.02 0.82 24.22
CA LYS A 238 -7.34 -0.22 25.22
C LYS A 238 -7.81 -1.53 24.59
N ASN A 239 -8.61 -1.47 23.53
CA ASN A 239 -9.04 -2.67 22.81
C ASN A 239 -7.84 -3.33 22.15
N LYS A 240 -7.59 -4.59 22.53
CA LYS A 240 -6.40 -5.36 22.14
C LYS A 240 -6.27 -5.55 20.62
N GLU A 241 -7.39 -5.84 19.96
CA GLU A 241 -7.43 -6.07 18.51
C GLU A 241 -7.17 -4.76 17.74
N ARG A 242 -7.88 -3.69 18.10
CA ARG A 242 -7.66 -2.35 17.55
C ARG A 242 -6.23 -1.86 17.79
N ASN A 243 -5.64 -2.15 18.95
CA ASN A 243 -4.24 -1.80 19.23
C ASN A 243 -3.25 -2.58 18.36
N ILE A 244 -3.49 -3.87 18.11
CA ILE A 244 -2.63 -4.66 17.21
C ILE A 244 -2.79 -4.17 15.77
N ALA A 245 -4.01 -3.88 15.31
CA ALA A 245 -4.24 -3.29 13.98
C ALA A 245 -3.54 -1.93 13.82
N TYR A 246 -3.61 -1.06 14.84
CA TYR A 246 -2.91 0.23 14.83
C TYR A 246 -1.39 0.06 14.70
N ASN A 247 -0.80 -0.88 15.44
CA ASN A 247 0.62 -1.15 15.33
C ASN A 247 1.01 -1.85 14.02
N ALA A 248 0.13 -2.70 13.47
CA ALA A 248 0.30 -3.26 12.15
C ALA A 248 0.38 -2.16 11.08
N ALA A 249 -0.55 -1.19 11.11
CA ALA A 249 -0.52 -0.03 10.24
C ALA A 249 0.76 0.80 10.39
N LEU A 250 1.24 1.04 11.62
CA LEU A 250 2.52 1.73 11.89
C LEU A 250 3.71 0.99 11.25
N ASN A 251 3.77 -0.32 11.39
CA ASN A 251 4.84 -1.14 10.83
C ASN A 251 4.75 -1.25 9.30
N SER A 252 3.54 -1.35 8.75
CA SER A 252 3.28 -1.30 7.30
C SER A 252 3.75 0.01 6.70
N LEU A 253 3.39 1.16 7.30
CA LEU A 253 3.85 2.47 6.83
C LEU A 253 5.36 2.62 6.99
N ASN A 254 5.94 2.15 8.11
CA ASN A 254 7.38 2.18 8.30
C ASN A 254 8.11 1.35 7.25
N MET A 255 7.54 0.22 6.80
CA MET A 255 8.09 -0.60 5.73
C MET A 255 7.99 0.09 4.36
N LEU A 256 6.88 0.77 4.07
CA LEU A 256 6.68 1.50 2.81
C LEU A 256 7.54 2.76 2.69
N LEU A 257 7.99 3.33 3.83
CA LEU A 257 9.02 4.37 3.86
C LEU A 257 10.36 3.77 3.39
N SER A 258 10.69 4.02 2.12
CA SER A 258 11.74 3.32 1.39
C SER A 258 12.68 4.30 0.68
N THR A 259 13.92 3.87 0.49
CA THR A 259 14.86 4.53 -0.42
C THR A 259 14.89 3.77 -1.73
N VAL A 260 14.46 4.42 -2.81
CA VAL A 260 14.49 3.86 -4.18
C VAL A 260 15.23 4.84 -5.07
N ASP A 261 16.19 4.35 -5.84
CA ASP A 261 17.05 5.18 -6.70
C ASP A 261 17.64 6.39 -5.96
N ASN A 262 18.25 6.15 -4.79
CA ASN A 262 18.80 7.18 -3.89
C ASN A 262 17.80 8.22 -3.36
N ASN A 263 16.51 8.07 -3.64
CA ASN A 263 15.46 8.97 -3.20
C ASN A 263 14.66 8.35 -2.05
N LEU A 264 14.55 9.07 -0.94
CA LEU A 264 13.69 8.69 0.18
C LEU A 264 12.24 9.13 -0.08
N GLY A 265 11.30 8.21 0.07
CA GLY A 265 9.88 8.46 -0.10
C GLY A 265 9.00 7.39 0.54
N ILE A 266 7.70 7.53 0.39
CA ILE A 266 6.70 6.56 0.83
C ILE A 266 6.12 5.92 -0.42
N LEU A 267 6.29 4.60 -0.56
CA LEU A 267 5.67 3.87 -1.67
C LEU A 267 4.14 3.91 -1.53
N SER A 268 3.43 4.06 -2.65
CA SER A 268 1.96 4.06 -2.66
C SER A 268 1.40 2.74 -2.15
N GLY A 269 2.02 1.61 -2.54
CA GLY A 269 1.74 0.32 -1.93
C GLY A 269 2.12 -0.91 -2.73
N PHE A 270 1.96 -2.08 -2.13
CA PHE A 270 2.22 -3.38 -2.77
C PHE A 270 0.93 -4.15 -3.06
N PRO A 271 0.92 -5.04 -4.07
CA PRO A 271 2.05 -5.40 -4.96
C PRO A 271 2.25 -4.49 -6.19
N ASN A 272 1.25 -3.68 -6.55
CA ASN A 272 1.16 -3.05 -7.88
C ASN A 272 1.38 -1.52 -7.91
N ARG A 273 1.76 -0.88 -6.79
CA ARG A 273 2.04 0.56 -6.72
C ARG A 273 3.38 0.84 -6.03
N TYR A 274 4.42 0.15 -6.47
CA TYR A 274 5.78 0.16 -5.92
C TYR A 274 6.59 1.42 -6.30
N TYR A 275 5.92 2.54 -6.50
CA TYR A 275 6.50 3.82 -6.86
C TYR A 275 5.99 4.91 -5.91
N PHE A 276 6.62 6.08 -5.98
CA PHE A 276 6.19 7.25 -5.22
C PHE A 276 5.03 7.92 -5.96
N LYS A 277 3.84 7.93 -5.36
CA LYS A 277 2.70 8.74 -5.82
C LYS A 277 2.54 9.91 -4.85
N SER A 278 2.83 11.13 -5.29
CA SER A 278 2.92 12.32 -4.44
C SER A 278 1.65 12.54 -3.61
N ARG A 279 0.46 12.30 -4.18
CA ARG A 279 -0.81 12.35 -3.43
C ARG A 279 -0.78 11.41 -2.21
N ASP A 280 -0.44 10.15 -2.44
CA ASP A 280 -0.41 9.12 -1.39
C ASP A 280 0.70 9.41 -0.38
N GLU A 281 1.86 9.90 -0.83
CA GLU A 281 2.96 10.36 0.05
C GLU A 281 2.51 11.50 0.96
N LEU A 282 1.86 12.52 0.39
CA LEU A 282 1.39 13.69 1.11
C LEU A 282 0.26 13.35 2.08
N ILE A 283 -0.66 12.47 1.71
CA ILE A 283 -1.65 11.92 2.65
C ILE A 283 -0.93 11.22 3.80
N SER A 284 0.12 10.44 3.49
CA SER A 284 0.77 9.56 4.46
C SER A 284 1.77 10.24 5.40
N VAL A 285 2.38 11.36 4.99
CA VAL A 285 3.51 11.96 5.70
C VAL A 285 3.16 12.40 7.12
N LYS A 286 1.91 12.83 7.37
CA LYS A 286 1.47 13.27 8.70
C LYS A 286 1.55 12.14 9.73
N ALA A 287 1.28 10.89 9.34
CA ALA A 287 1.36 9.74 10.24
C ALA A 287 2.81 9.41 10.67
N LEU A 288 3.83 9.91 9.95
CA LEU A 288 5.23 9.77 10.35
C LEU A 288 5.62 10.71 11.52
N GLY A 289 4.84 11.76 11.80
CA GLY A 289 5.12 12.72 12.87
C GLY A 289 6.42 13.50 12.65
N LYS A 290 7.24 13.65 13.70
CA LYS A 290 8.48 14.47 13.69
C LYS A 290 9.73 13.71 13.22
N ARG A 291 9.56 12.68 12.41
CA ARG A 291 10.67 11.85 11.90
C ARG A 291 11.57 12.65 10.95
N LYS A 292 12.89 12.45 11.00
CA LYS A 292 13.84 13.14 10.12
C LYS A 292 13.57 12.91 8.63
N GLU A 293 13.01 11.74 8.32
CA GLU A 293 12.64 11.35 6.95
C GLU A 293 11.59 12.28 6.34
N VAL A 294 10.73 12.91 7.17
CA VAL A 294 9.73 13.90 6.72
C VAL A 294 10.41 15.11 6.09
N SER A 295 11.52 15.58 6.66
CA SER A 295 12.29 16.70 6.08
C SER A 295 12.89 16.32 4.72
N ASN A 296 13.40 15.11 4.56
CA ASN A 296 13.94 14.66 3.28
C ASN A 296 12.87 14.56 2.19
N ILE A 297 11.68 14.06 2.53
CA ILE A 297 10.53 14.00 1.61
C ILE A 297 10.10 15.42 1.23
N TYR A 298 10.04 16.34 2.20
CA TYR A 298 9.75 17.75 1.97
C TYR A 298 10.73 18.36 0.95
N GLU A 299 12.03 18.23 1.19
CA GLU A 299 13.05 18.80 0.29
C GLU A 299 13.00 18.19 -1.11
N ARG A 300 12.74 16.88 -1.22
CA ARG A 300 12.57 16.22 -2.52
C ARG A 300 11.36 16.76 -3.28
N LEU A 301 10.19 16.81 -2.64
CA LEU A 301 8.96 17.29 -3.28
C LEU A 301 9.03 18.80 -3.59
N LEU A 302 9.65 19.61 -2.73
CA LEU A 302 9.84 21.05 -2.95
C LEU A 302 10.63 21.32 -4.23
N LYS A 303 11.64 20.50 -4.53
CA LYS A 303 12.44 20.59 -5.77
C LYS A 303 11.67 20.18 -7.03
N GLN A 304 10.57 19.44 -6.88
CA GLN A 304 9.72 18.96 -7.97
C GLN A 304 8.56 19.90 -8.30
N ILE A 305 8.38 21.00 -7.55
CA ILE A 305 7.37 22.02 -7.86
C ILE A 305 7.75 22.71 -9.16
N LYS A 306 6.88 22.62 -10.16
CA LYS A 306 7.04 23.22 -11.48
C LYS A 306 6.60 24.69 -11.50
N PRO A 307 7.08 25.49 -12.47
CA PRO A 307 6.68 26.89 -12.64
C PRO A 307 5.17 27.10 -12.91
N ASP A 308 4.50 26.10 -13.46
CA ASP A 308 3.05 26.11 -13.75
C ASP A 308 2.16 25.75 -12.54
N GLY A 309 2.78 25.54 -11.36
CA GLY A 309 2.05 25.21 -10.14
C GLY A 309 1.70 23.72 -10.01
N TYR A 310 2.31 22.85 -10.81
CA TYR A 310 2.19 21.41 -10.58
C TYR A 310 3.26 20.84 -9.65
N LEU A 311 2.84 19.85 -8.88
CA LEU A 311 3.73 18.84 -8.33
C LEU A 311 3.42 17.52 -9.04
N HIS A 312 4.45 16.82 -9.51
CA HIS A 312 4.29 15.54 -10.20
C HIS A 312 3.44 14.56 -9.39
N CYS A 313 2.47 13.90 -10.03
CA CYS A 313 1.62 12.92 -9.36
C CYS A 313 2.40 11.65 -9.01
N GLN A 314 3.33 11.24 -9.87
CA GLN A 314 4.06 9.99 -9.74
C GLN A 314 5.55 10.22 -10.06
N SER A 315 6.43 9.41 -9.47
CA SER A 315 7.83 9.29 -9.88
C SER A 315 8.08 7.82 -10.21
N PRO A 316 8.62 7.49 -11.41
CA PRO A 316 9.27 8.39 -12.38
C PRO A 316 8.33 9.05 -13.44
N THR A 317 7.05 8.68 -13.53
CA THR A 317 6.15 9.17 -14.61
C THR A 317 5.50 10.52 -14.28
N GLN A 318 5.51 11.46 -15.22
CA GLN A 318 5.08 12.85 -14.99
C GLN A 318 3.57 13.14 -15.09
N ASN A 319 2.68 12.22 -14.69
CA ASN A 319 1.25 12.51 -14.68
C ASN A 319 0.94 13.73 -13.78
N THR A 320 -0.02 14.55 -14.18
CA THR A 320 -0.44 15.72 -13.43
C THR A 320 -1.47 15.37 -12.36
N CYS A 321 -1.49 16.11 -11.26
CA CYS A 321 -2.47 15.95 -10.19
C CYS A 321 -2.78 17.33 -9.60
N ALA A 322 -4.04 17.75 -9.69
CA ALA A 322 -4.44 19.11 -9.36
C ALA A 322 -4.36 19.41 -7.87
N GLU A 323 -4.48 18.41 -7.00
CA GLU A 323 -4.51 18.63 -5.54
C GLU A 323 -3.15 18.57 -4.84
N CYS A 324 -2.09 18.14 -5.54
CA CYS A 324 -0.81 17.82 -4.90
C CYS A 324 -0.10 19.04 -4.31
N LEU A 325 -0.13 20.19 -4.98
CA LEU A 325 0.60 21.38 -4.52
C LEU A 325 -0.04 21.98 -3.27
N GLU A 326 -1.35 22.22 -3.28
CA GLU A 326 -2.06 22.70 -2.10
C GLU A 326 -2.00 21.68 -0.95
N LEU A 327 -2.08 20.37 -1.25
CA LEU A 327 -1.92 19.33 -0.24
C LEU A 327 -0.49 19.29 0.35
N PHE A 328 0.54 19.58 -0.44
CA PHE A 328 1.92 19.73 0.05
C PHE A 328 2.00 20.80 1.14
N TYR A 329 1.45 21.99 0.87
CA TYR A 329 1.45 23.08 1.84
C TYR A 329 0.54 22.80 3.05
N LYS A 330 -0.60 22.14 2.85
CA LYS A 330 -1.47 21.65 3.95
C LYS A 330 -0.75 20.74 4.92
N ARG A 331 0.14 19.88 4.40
CA ARG A 331 0.79 18.79 5.15
C ARG A 331 2.07 19.22 5.84
N PHE A 332 2.90 20.00 5.15
CA PHE A 332 4.16 20.47 5.72
C PHE A 332 4.03 21.78 6.50
N ASN A 333 3.01 22.60 6.20
CA ASN A 333 2.77 23.89 6.85
C ASN A 333 4.03 24.80 6.86
N LYS A 334 4.75 24.82 5.73
CA LYS A 334 5.95 25.63 5.51
C LYS A 334 5.68 26.68 4.44
N LYS A 335 6.32 27.85 4.54
CA LYS A 335 6.09 29.00 3.63
C LYS A 335 7.11 29.11 2.48
N THR A 336 8.03 28.17 2.34
CA THR A 336 9.03 28.21 1.26
C THR A 336 8.36 28.15 -0.12
N LYS A 337 8.75 29.06 -1.03
CA LYS A 337 8.16 29.23 -2.38
C LYS A 337 6.64 29.44 -2.42
N ILE A 338 6.01 29.80 -1.30
CA ILE A 338 4.55 29.82 -1.21
C ILE A 338 3.90 30.87 -2.13
N ASN A 339 4.52 32.03 -2.29
CA ASN A 339 4.00 33.08 -3.17
C ASN A 339 4.14 32.71 -4.64
N GLU A 340 5.30 32.18 -5.05
CA GLU A 340 5.51 31.66 -6.41
C GLU A 340 4.47 30.57 -6.74
N ALA A 341 4.30 29.60 -5.84
CA ALA A 341 3.31 28.54 -5.97
C ALA A 341 1.88 29.09 -6.08
N LEU A 342 1.55 30.13 -5.30
CA LEU A 342 0.26 30.80 -5.31
C LEU A 342 -0.02 31.50 -6.63
N ASP A 343 0.93 32.29 -7.12
CA ASP A 343 0.79 33.03 -8.36
C ASP A 343 0.60 32.06 -9.54
N SER A 344 1.36 30.97 -9.58
CA SER A 344 1.19 29.91 -10.58
C SER A 344 -0.21 29.27 -10.52
N LEU A 345 -0.69 28.94 -9.33
CA LEU A 345 -2.02 28.34 -9.15
C LEU A 345 -3.16 29.30 -9.54
N ILE A 346 -3.00 30.60 -9.29
CA ILE A 346 -3.97 31.62 -9.71
C ILE A 346 -3.96 31.75 -11.23
N ASN A 347 -2.78 31.87 -11.84
CA ASN A 347 -2.64 32.14 -13.27
C ASN A 347 -3.01 30.94 -14.16
N PHE A 348 -2.67 29.73 -13.74
CA PHE A 348 -2.82 28.54 -14.59
C PHE A 348 -3.96 27.61 -14.17
N ARG A 349 -4.38 27.68 -12.90
CA ARG A 349 -5.25 26.66 -12.26
C ARG A 349 -6.44 27.28 -11.54
N SER A 350 -6.84 28.47 -11.97
CA SER A 350 -8.03 29.14 -11.49
C SER A 350 -8.82 29.72 -12.66
N HIS A 351 -10.15 29.62 -12.58
CA HIS A 351 -11.07 30.22 -13.54
C HIS A 351 -12.23 30.82 -12.76
N ASP A 352 -12.60 32.06 -13.09
CA ASP A 352 -13.60 32.83 -12.35
C ASP A 352 -13.37 32.80 -10.83
N GLY A 353 -12.12 32.92 -10.38
CA GLY A 353 -11.79 32.90 -8.95
C GLY A 353 -12.03 31.56 -8.23
N LEU A 354 -12.29 30.47 -8.94
CA LEU A 354 -12.37 29.10 -8.40
C LEU A 354 -11.14 28.30 -8.83
N ALA A 355 -10.66 27.40 -7.98
CA ALA A 355 -9.62 26.44 -8.37
C ALA A 355 -10.20 25.42 -9.35
N THR A 356 -9.47 25.10 -10.42
CA THR A 356 -9.95 24.18 -11.46
C THR A 356 -8.95 23.07 -11.76
N CYS A 357 -9.46 21.96 -12.30
CA CYS A 357 -8.64 20.88 -12.84
C CYS A 357 -9.11 20.41 -14.22
N ASN A 358 -8.20 19.78 -14.96
CA ASN A 358 -8.53 19.08 -16.19
C ASN A 358 -9.12 17.68 -15.87
N PRO A 359 -9.73 17.01 -16.87
CA PRO A 359 -10.15 15.62 -16.71
C PRO A 359 -9.01 14.71 -16.22
N HIS A 360 -9.33 13.74 -15.36
CA HIS A 360 -8.40 12.75 -14.79
C HIS A 360 -7.34 13.30 -13.81
N GLU A 361 -7.40 14.59 -13.44
CA GLU A 361 -6.40 15.19 -12.53
C GLU A 361 -6.80 15.18 -11.05
N SER A 362 -8.05 14.79 -10.72
CA SER A 362 -8.51 14.61 -9.34
C SER A 362 -8.10 13.25 -8.78
N TRP A 363 -8.35 13.01 -7.49
CA TRP A 363 -8.16 11.67 -6.92
C TRP A 363 -9.04 10.60 -7.53
N MET A 364 -10.21 11.00 -8.06
CA MET A 364 -11.08 10.13 -8.85
C MET A 364 -10.62 10.05 -10.31
N ASP A 365 -9.38 9.61 -10.51
CA ASP A 365 -8.64 9.65 -11.78
C ASP A 365 -9.21 8.75 -12.91
N SER A 366 -10.10 7.79 -12.60
CA SER A 366 -10.85 7.03 -13.62
C SER A 366 -12.07 7.76 -14.19
N LEU A 367 -12.41 8.94 -13.66
CA LEU A 367 -13.53 9.75 -14.12
C LEU A 367 -13.04 11.01 -14.83
N LYS A 368 -13.84 11.49 -15.79
CA LYS A 368 -13.64 12.79 -16.45
C LYS A 368 -14.15 13.96 -15.59
N ARG A 369 -13.84 13.95 -14.28
CA ARG A 369 -14.15 15.07 -13.38
C ARG A 369 -13.19 16.23 -13.68
N SER A 370 -13.73 17.40 -13.99
CA SER A 370 -12.98 18.60 -14.37
C SER A 370 -13.69 19.87 -13.90
N GLY A 371 -13.02 21.02 -14.01
CA GLY A 371 -13.53 22.29 -13.56
C GLY A 371 -13.39 22.47 -12.05
N ALA A 372 -14.32 23.20 -11.43
CA ALA A 372 -14.28 23.50 -10.00
C ALA A 372 -14.84 22.33 -9.17
N LEU A 373 -13.95 21.59 -8.51
CA LEU A 373 -14.31 20.47 -7.63
C LEU A 373 -14.23 20.88 -6.15
N ILE A 374 -15.14 20.37 -5.32
CA ILE A 374 -15.27 20.83 -3.92
C ILE A 374 -14.02 20.57 -3.07
N GLU A 375 -13.35 19.43 -3.24
CA GLU A 375 -12.12 19.10 -2.51
C GLU A 375 -10.95 20.04 -2.88
N LEU A 376 -10.89 20.50 -4.13
CA LEU A 376 -9.90 21.46 -4.60
C LEU A 376 -10.16 22.85 -4.02
N GLN A 377 -11.42 23.25 -3.90
CA GLN A 377 -11.76 24.54 -3.28
C GLN A 377 -11.33 24.57 -1.82
N ALA A 378 -11.62 23.50 -1.07
CA ALA A 378 -11.21 23.39 0.32
C ALA A 378 -9.68 23.40 0.50
N LEU A 379 -8.94 22.74 -0.40
CA LEU A 379 -7.49 22.81 -0.42
C LEU A 379 -6.98 24.22 -0.73
N ARG A 380 -7.58 24.91 -1.70
CA ARG A 380 -7.21 26.30 -2.04
C ARG A 380 -7.48 27.26 -0.89
N LEU A 381 -8.62 27.12 -0.19
CA LEU A 381 -8.92 27.88 1.02
C LEU A 381 -7.88 27.64 2.12
N ASN A 382 -7.51 26.38 2.35
CA ASN A 382 -6.44 26.07 3.29
C ASN A 382 -5.11 26.70 2.85
N PHE A 383 -4.82 26.67 1.56
CA PHE A 383 -3.60 27.22 1.01
C PHE A 383 -3.54 28.75 1.18
N TYR A 384 -4.61 29.48 0.89
CA TYR A 384 -4.70 30.92 1.19
C TYR A 384 -4.49 31.22 2.67
N ARG A 385 -5.05 30.40 3.57
CA ARG A 385 -4.82 30.53 5.01
C ARG A 385 -3.35 30.36 5.39
N VAL A 386 -2.68 29.33 4.87
CA VAL A 386 -1.24 29.09 5.13
C VAL A 386 -0.38 30.22 4.54
N ALA A 387 -0.76 30.76 3.38
CA ALA A 387 -0.12 31.89 2.74
C ALA A 387 -0.41 33.24 3.44
N GLY A 388 -1.40 33.30 4.34
CA GLY A 388 -1.81 34.54 5.01
C GLY A 388 -2.62 35.49 4.12
N LYS A 389 -3.26 34.98 3.07
CA LYS A 389 -4.06 35.76 2.10
C LYS A 389 -5.53 35.81 2.52
N ARG A 390 -5.82 36.57 3.58
CA ARG A 390 -7.14 36.60 4.22
C ARG A 390 -8.27 37.07 3.30
N GLU A 391 -8.03 38.06 2.46
CA GLU A 391 -9.04 38.59 1.52
C GLU A 391 -9.46 37.52 0.51
N LEU A 392 -8.47 36.93 -0.19
CA LEU A 392 -8.69 35.81 -1.11
C LEU A 392 -9.37 34.60 -0.43
N GLU A 393 -9.00 34.31 0.83
CA GLU A 393 -9.65 33.25 1.61
C GLU A 393 -11.14 33.54 1.83
N GLN A 394 -11.52 34.77 2.22
CA GLN A 394 -12.92 35.13 2.45
C GLN A 394 -13.73 35.18 1.16
N GLU A 395 -13.18 35.78 0.10
CA GLU A 395 -13.82 35.86 -1.22
C GLU A 395 -14.12 34.46 -1.77
N LEU A 396 -13.12 33.56 -1.78
CA LEU A 396 -13.33 32.19 -2.21
C LEU A 396 -14.32 31.47 -1.30
N LYS A 397 -14.25 31.67 0.03
CA LYS A 397 -15.15 30.99 0.97
C LYS A 397 -16.60 31.38 0.72
N GLN A 398 -16.88 32.67 0.52
CA GLN A 398 -18.21 33.16 0.19
C GLN A 398 -18.69 32.57 -1.15
N LYS A 399 -17.85 32.63 -2.18
CA LYS A 399 -18.18 32.10 -3.51
C LYS A 399 -18.45 30.59 -3.50
N VAL A 400 -17.67 29.82 -2.74
CA VAL A 400 -17.89 28.37 -2.60
C VAL A 400 -19.20 28.09 -1.87
N ARG A 401 -19.52 28.84 -0.81
CA ARG A 401 -20.81 28.69 -0.12
C ARG A 401 -21.98 28.98 -1.08
N GLU A 402 -21.92 30.07 -1.82
CA GLU A 402 -22.95 30.45 -2.79
C GLU A 402 -23.14 29.39 -3.88
N LEU A 403 -22.05 28.89 -4.46
CA LEU A 403 -22.13 28.01 -5.63
C LEU A 403 -22.27 26.52 -5.28
N PHE A 404 -21.75 26.05 -4.14
CA PHE A 404 -21.70 24.63 -3.80
C PHE A 404 -22.66 24.23 -2.67
N LEU A 405 -23.00 25.11 -1.73
CA LEU A 405 -23.89 24.76 -0.62
C LEU A 405 -25.34 24.72 -1.12
N PHE A 406 -25.90 23.53 -1.22
CA PHE A 406 -27.23 23.31 -1.76
C PHE A 406 -28.05 22.45 -0.81
N LYS A 407 -29.19 22.97 -0.32
CA LYS A 407 -30.16 22.23 0.50
C LYS A 407 -29.47 21.42 1.63
N ASN A 408 -28.58 22.03 2.41
CA ASN A 408 -27.84 21.38 3.50
C ASN A 408 -26.91 20.24 3.05
N TYR A 409 -26.20 20.36 1.93
CA TYR A 409 -24.99 19.58 1.60
C TYR A 409 -24.14 20.34 0.57
N LEU A 410 -22.89 19.90 0.36
CA LEU A 410 -22.03 20.44 -0.68
C LEU A 410 -22.12 19.60 -1.96
N LYS A 411 -22.39 20.25 -3.08
CA LYS A 411 -22.33 19.67 -4.43
C LYS A 411 -20.91 19.22 -4.78
N ASP A 412 -20.75 18.29 -5.71
CA ASP A 412 -19.42 17.82 -6.14
C ASP A 412 -18.70 18.88 -6.99
N SER A 413 -19.47 19.55 -7.86
CA SER A 413 -19.10 20.75 -8.61
C SER A 413 -20.29 21.74 -8.63
N PRO A 414 -20.13 23.00 -9.06
CA PRO A 414 -21.23 23.96 -9.11
C PRO A 414 -22.44 23.45 -9.91
N GLN A 415 -22.21 22.64 -10.96
CA GLN A 415 -23.26 22.11 -11.82
C GLN A 415 -23.52 20.61 -11.64
N ASP A 416 -22.86 19.97 -10.66
CA ASP A 416 -23.03 18.54 -10.38
C ASP A 416 -23.54 18.33 -8.95
N GLU A 417 -24.85 18.12 -8.83
CA GLU A 417 -25.52 17.80 -7.58
C GLU A 417 -25.27 16.37 -7.08
N THR A 418 -24.50 15.56 -7.82
CA THR A 418 -24.18 14.19 -7.45
C THR A 418 -23.55 14.13 -6.07
N ILE A 419 -24.11 13.28 -5.21
CA ILE A 419 -23.57 13.07 -3.87
C ILE A 419 -22.39 12.10 -3.95
N ARG A 420 -21.23 12.60 -3.56
CA ARG A 420 -19.94 11.89 -3.48
C ARG A 420 -19.30 12.10 -2.12
N PRO A 421 -18.36 11.24 -1.70
CA PRO A 421 -17.70 11.38 -0.41
C PRO A 421 -16.67 12.54 -0.37
N ASN A 422 -16.54 13.31 -1.45
CA ASN A 422 -15.63 14.48 -1.52
C ASN A 422 -15.98 15.56 -0.50
N ILE A 423 -17.22 15.58 0.01
CA ILE A 423 -17.62 16.43 1.15
C ILE A 423 -16.77 16.17 2.40
N PHE A 424 -16.36 14.91 2.65
CA PHE A 424 -15.50 14.56 3.78
C PHE A 424 -14.08 15.08 3.58
N LEU A 425 -13.57 15.06 2.33
CA LEU A 425 -12.29 15.69 2.01
C LEU A 425 -12.36 17.20 2.20
N ALA A 426 -13.44 17.85 1.75
CA ALA A 426 -13.64 19.28 1.90
C ALA A 426 -13.59 19.70 3.38
N HIS A 427 -14.36 19.02 4.25
CA HIS A 427 -14.27 19.27 5.69
C HIS A 427 -12.87 18.96 6.23
N TYR A 428 -12.26 17.84 5.85
CA TYR A 428 -10.96 17.44 6.38
C TYR A 428 -9.84 18.44 6.02
N TYR A 429 -9.90 19.04 4.84
CA TYR A 429 -8.94 20.05 4.42
C TYR A 429 -9.24 21.44 5.00
N TYR A 430 -10.52 21.83 5.10
CA TYR A 430 -10.94 23.12 5.59
C TYR A 430 -12.29 23.04 6.34
N PRO A 431 -12.27 22.74 7.66
CA PRO A 431 -13.48 22.60 8.47
C PRO A 431 -14.31 23.89 8.56
N ASP A 432 -13.71 25.07 8.39
CA ASP A 432 -14.44 26.33 8.54
C ASP A 432 -15.24 26.72 7.28
N LEU A 433 -15.29 25.85 6.25
CA LEU A 433 -16.01 26.13 5.00
C LEU A 433 -17.51 26.27 5.24
N VAL A 434 -18.11 25.46 6.11
CA VAL A 434 -19.53 25.51 6.46
C VAL A 434 -19.64 25.76 7.96
N ASP A 435 -20.58 26.62 8.37
CA ASP A 435 -20.73 26.99 9.78
C ASP A 435 -21.28 25.84 10.63
N ASP A 436 -22.25 25.09 10.10
CA ASP A 436 -22.75 23.85 10.71
C ASP A 436 -22.72 22.68 9.72
N TRP A 437 -21.80 21.75 9.97
CA TRP A 437 -21.62 20.55 9.16
C TRP A 437 -22.58 19.42 9.51
N LEU A 438 -23.23 19.44 10.67
CA LEU A 438 -24.06 18.32 11.13
C LEU A 438 -25.20 18.01 10.14
N PRO A 439 -25.98 18.98 9.64
CA PRO A 439 -26.99 18.75 8.61
C PRO A 439 -26.41 18.17 7.31
N CYS A 440 -25.25 18.69 6.88
CA CYS A 440 -24.54 18.23 5.68
C CYS A 440 -24.17 16.75 5.77
N ILE A 441 -23.55 16.34 6.88
CA ILE A 441 -23.15 14.95 7.08
C ILE A 441 -24.38 14.05 7.25
N LYS A 442 -25.41 14.48 7.99
CA LYS A 442 -26.67 13.73 8.15
C LYS A 442 -27.38 13.47 6.82
N LYS A 443 -27.32 14.42 5.89
CA LYS A 443 -27.95 14.27 4.57
C LYS A 443 -27.18 13.34 3.64
N VAL A 444 -25.85 13.46 3.61
CA VAL A 444 -25.00 12.71 2.67
C VAL A 444 -24.73 11.29 3.14
N LEU A 445 -24.45 11.09 4.43
CA LEU A 445 -23.96 9.80 4.94
C LEU A 445 -24.89 8.62 4.62
N PRO A 446 -26.23 8.66 4.80
CA PRO A 446 -27.10 7.51 4.52
C PRO A 446 -27.06 7.04 3.06
N LYS A 447 -26.85 7.98 2.13
CA LYS A 447 -26.78 7.74 0.68
C LYS A 447 -25.47 7.08 0.24
N LEU A 448 -24.40 7.30 1.00
CA LEU A 448 -23.08 6.70 0.75
C LEU A 448 -22.77 5.49 1.64
N TRP A 449 -23.50 5.32 2.75
CA TRP A 449 -23.15 4.31 3.76
C TRP A 449 -23.29 2.88 3.23
N CYS A 450 -22.20 2.12 3.26
CA CYS A 450 -22.16 0.71 2.95
C CYS A 450 -22.64 -0.09 4.17
N LYS A 451 -23.42 -1.17 3.97
CA LYS A 451 -23.99 -1.96 5.07
C LYS A 451 -22.92 -2.51 6.03
N TRP A 452 -21.73 -2.80 5.50
CA TRP A 452 -20.62 -3.36 6.27
C TRP A 452 -19.78 -2.33 7.05
N GLY A 453 -19.97 -1.02 6.84
CA GLY A 453 -19.29 0.02 7.63
C GLY A 453 -18.48 1.08 6.87
N GLY A 454 -18.35 0.98 5.55
CA GLY A 454 -17.65 1.98 4.72
C GLY A 454 -18.54 3.08 4.13
N VAL A 455 -17.94 3.99 3.37
CA VAL A 455 -18.63 4.95 2.49
C VAL A 455 -18.31 4.67 1.02
N SER A 456 -19.32 4.65 0.15
CA SER A 456 -19.16 4.50 -1.29
C SER A 456 -18.68 5.79 -1.96
N THR A 457 -18.07 5.65 -3.13
CA THR A 457 -17.60 6.76 -3.98
C THR A 457 -18.72 7.52 -4.71
N LEU A 458 -19.95 6.99 -4.67
CA LEU A 458 -21.11 7.55 -5.35
C LEU A 458 -22.41 7.19 -4.59
N ASP A 459 -23.42 8.05 -4.65
CA ASP A 459 -24.78 7.79 -4.15
C ASP A 459 -25.28 6.44 -4.68
N LYS A 460 -25.68 5.55 -3.76
CA LYS A 460 -26.16 4.21 -4.09
C LYS A 460 -27.41 4.19 -4.98
N ASN A 461 -28.14 5.31 -5.06
CA ASN A 461 -29.31 5.46 -5.92
C ASN A 461 -28.99 6.09 -7.28
N ASN A 462 -27.73 6.48 -7.54
CA ASN A 462 -27.33 7.01 -8.84
C ASN A 462 -27.32 5.88 -9.90
N PRO A 463 -27.84 6.10 -11.12
CA PRO A 463 -27.84 5.07 -12.18
C PRO A 463 -26.45 4.52 -12.54
N SER A 464 -25.40 5.32 -12.36
CA SER A 464 -24.01 4.93 -12.61
C SER A 464 -23.36 4.22 -11.42
N PHE A 465 -24.11 3.94 -10.35
CA PHE A 465 -23.59 3.24 -9.17
C PHE A 465 -23.35 1.76 -9.47
N HIS A 466 -22.10 1.33 -9.30
CA HIS A 466 -21.70 -0.06 -9.42
C HIS A 466 -21.26 -0.60 -8.06
N LYS A 467 -22.03 -1.55 -7.53
CA LYS A 467 -21.86 -2.05 -6.16
C LYS A 467 -20.63 -2.94 -5.98
N GLU A 468 -20.30 -3.76 -6.98
CA GLU A 468 -19.30 -4.83 -6.89
C GLU A 468 -17.99 -4.45 -7.56
N HIS A 469 -16.88 -4.68 -6.85
CA HIS A 469 -15.54 -4.59 -7.41
C HIS A 469 -15.24 -5.83 -8.25
N THR A 470 -14.72 -5.63 -9.45
CA THR A 470 -14.55 -6.68 -10.48
C THR A 470 -13.09 -6.89 -10.88
N GLY A 471 -12.15 -6.40 -10.06
CA GLY A 471 -10.72 -6.54 -10.27
C GLY A 471 -10.14 -5.45 -11.18
N ILE A 472 -9.35 -5.86 -12.18
CA ILE A 472 -8.76 -4.93 -13.15
C ILE A 472 -9.88 -4.23 -13.93
N ASP A 473 -9.73 -2.92 -14.16
CA ASP A 473 -10.69 -2.06 -14.87
C ASP A 473 -12.12 -2.07 -14.30
N SER A 474 -12.23 -2.13 -12.97
CA SER A 474 -13.53 -2.17 -12.34
C SER A 474 -14.33 -0.87 -12.54
N LYS A 475 -15.54 -1.01 -13.09
CA LYS A 475 -16.49 0.10 -13.25
C LYS A 475 -16.87 0.76 -11.93
N SER A 476 -16.75 0.06 -10.80
CA SER A 476 -17.04 0.60 -9.47
C SER A 476 -15.92 1.46 -8.90
N TYR A 477 -14.72 1.49 -9.47
CA TYR A 477 -13.51 2.07 -8.87
C TYR A 477 -13.70 3.47 -8.26
N HIS A 478 -14.33 4.39 -9.00
CA HIS A 478 -14.79 5.71 -8.51
C HIS A 478 -16.29 5.96 -8.69
N SER A 479 -17.06 4.87 -8.92
CA SER A 479 -18.52 4.90 -9.12
C SER A 479 -19.24 3.89 -8.25
N GLY A 480 -18.64 3.49 -7.11
CA GLY A 480 -19.32 2.71 -6.09
C GLY A 480 -18.40 2.10 -5.05
N ASP A 481 -17.15 1.75 -5.36
CA ASP A 481 -16.18 1.22 -4.40
C ASP A 481 -16.02 2.14 -3.19
N SER A 482 -15.63 1.53 -2.06
CA SER A 482 -15.35 2.21 -0.81
C SER A 482 -13.85 2.22 -0.55
N TRP A 483 -13.28 3.41 -0.43
CA TRP A 483 -11.85 3.61 -0.23
C TRP A 483 -11.52 3.73 1.25
N TYR A 484 -10.68 2.84 1.76
CA TYR A 484 -10.40 2.78 3.20
C TYR A 484 -9.79 4.07 3.74
N TYR A 485 -8.90 4.72 2.97
CA TYR A 485 -8.35 6.01 3.42
C TYR A 485 -9.43 7.09 3.58
N LEU A 486 -10.45 7.07 2.71
CA LEU A 486 -11.56 8.00 2.74
C LEU A 486 -12.57 7.63 3.82
N ASN A 487 -12.78 6.34 4.09
CA ASN A 487 -13.53 5.88 5.25
C ASN A 487 -12.90 6.42 6.54
N ASN A 488 -11.58 6.30 6.69
CA ASN A 488 -10.85 6.82 7.84
C ASN A 488 -11.01 8.35 7.98
N ILE A 489 -10.94 9.08 6.86
CA ILE A 489 -11.20 10.53 6.84
C ILE A 489 -12.65 10.85 7.23
N ALA A 490 -13.64 10.14 6.70
CA ALA A 490 -15.04 10.31 7.05
C ALA A 490 -15.29 10.08 8.55
N ALA A 491 -14.63 9.08 9.15
CA ALA A 491 -14.69 8.85 10.60
C ALA A 491 -14.07 10.01 11.40
N MET A 492 -12.94 10.57 10.97
CA MET A 492 -12.35 11.76 11.60
C MET A 492 -13.26 12.99 11.47
N VAL A 493 -13.92 13.17 10.33
CA VAL A 493 -14.90 14.24 10.12
C VAL A 493 -16.10 14.05 11.04
N MET A 494 -16.68 12.85 11.09
CA MET A 494 -17.79 12.53 11.99
C MET A 494 -17.43 12.75 13.47
N LEU A 495 -16.20 12.42 13.85
CA LEU A 495 -15.67 12.66 15.19
C LEU A 495 -15.63 14.16 15.54
N ASN A 496 -15.16 14.99 14.61
CA ASN A 496 -15.07 16.44 14.77
C ASN A 496 -16.45 17.12 14.77
N VAL A 497 -17.37 16.68 13.90
CA VAL A 497 -18.72 17.26 13.78
C VAL A 497 -19.60 16.88 14.96
N SER A 498 -19.70 15.58 15.29
CA SER A 498 -20.43 15.10 16.47
C SER A 498 -20.09 13.65 16.79
N LYS A 499 -19.12 13.45 17.70
CA LYS A 499 -18.74 12.13 18.22
C LYS A 499 -19.93 11.33 18.75
N LYS A 500 -20.87 11.99 19.44
CA LYS A 500 -22.04 11.35 20.04
C LYS A 500 -23.01 10.85 18.97
N GLU A 501 -23.34 11.68 18.00
CA GLU A 501 -24.30 11.35 16.93
C GLU A 501 -23.81 10.19 16.06
N PHE A 502 -22.52 10.20 15.72
CA PHE A 502 -21.95 9.26 14.74
C PHE A 502 -21.17 8.10 15.37
N LYS A 503 -21.28 7.89 16.69
CA LYS A 503 -20.49 6.91 17.45
C LYS A 503 -20.46 5.53 16.79
N ASP A 504 -21.61 5.02 16.36
CA ASP A 504 -21.72 3.68 15.78
C ASP A 504 -21.09 3.61 14.39
N LYS A 505 -21.19 4.68 13.60
CA LYS A 505 -20.58 4.79 12.26
C LYS A 505 -19.07 4.88 12.37
N ILE A 506 -18.56 5.67 13.32
CA ILE A 506 -17.11 5.76 13.61
C ILE A 506 -16.57 4.40 14.02
N ASN A 507 -17.24 3.69 14.94
CA ASN A 507 -16.81 2.36 15.37
C ASN A 507 -16.87 1.34 14.22
N ALA A 508 -17.91 1.35 13.40
CA ALA A 508 -18.02 0.45 12.25
C ALA A 508 -16.86 0.65 11.25
N ILE A 509 -16.44 1.90 10.98
CA ILE A 509 -15.28 2.17 10.14
C ILE A 509 -14.01 1.59 10.79
N ILE A 510 -13.76 1.88 12.07
CA ILE A 510 -12.59 1.38 12.80
C ILE A 510 -12.53 -0.15 12.78
N ASP A 511 -13.65 -0.80 13.06
CA ASP A 511 -13.72 -2.26 13.14
C ASP A 511 -13.56 -2.89 11.75
N SER A 512 -14.12 -2.27 10.70
CA SER A 512 -13.89 -2.71 9.32
C SER A 512 -12.43 -2.58 8.90
N SER A 513 -11.75 -1.49 9.25
CA SER A 513 -10.30 -1.33 9.01
C SER A 513 -9.48 -2.34 9.81
N CYS A 514 -9.84 -2.62 11.08
CA CYS A 514 -9.16 -3.65 11.87
C CYS A 514 -9.34 -5.04 11.25
N HIS A 515 -10.53 -5.34 10.74
CA HIS A 515 -10.82 -6.58 10.06
C HIS A 515 -9.98 -6.73 8.78
N ASP A 516 -9.90 -5.70 7.95
CA ASP A 516 -9.04 -5.70 6.76
C ASP A 516 -7.57 -5.89 7.13
N ILE A 517 -7.08 -5.17 8.15
CA ILE A 517 -5.68 -5.25 8.56
C ILE A 517 -5.29 -6.60 9.16
N LEU A 518 -6.18 -7.24 9.93
CA LEU A 518 -5.82 -8.43 10.70
C LEU A 518 -6.33 -9.73 10.09
N TRP A 519 -7.43 -9.72 9.35
CA TRP A 519 -8.15 -10.95 9.03
C TRP A 519 -8.56 -11.08 7.56
N SER A 520 -8.29 -10.10 6.72
CA SER A 520 -8.57 -10.13 5.28
C SER A 520 -7.37 -9.58 4.49
N GLY A 521 -7.37 -9.77 3.17
CA GLY A 521 -6.31 -9.23 2.30
C GLY A 521 -4.93 -9.78 2.66
N ILE A 522 -3.93 -8.90 2.74
CA ILE A 522 -2.59 -9.25 3.24
C ILE A 522 -2.52 -8.87 4.73
N LEU A 523 -2.42 -9.88 5.58
CA LEU A 523 -2.51 -9.73 7.02
C LEU A 523 -1.33 -8.90 7.56
N GLY A 524 -1.66 -7.88 8.33
CA GLY A 524 -0.76 -6.85 8.85
C GLY A 524 -0.70 -5.57 8.02
N HIS A 525 -1.45 -5.50 6.91
CA HIS A 525 -1.46 -4.37 5.98
C HIS A 525 -2.87 -3.91 5.67
N HIS A 526 -3.03 -2.65 5.29
CA HIS A 526 -4.34 -2.08 4.98
C HIS A 526 -4.52 -1.96 3.46
N SER A 527 -5.59 -2.54 2.92
CA SER A 527 -5.95 -2.47 1.51
C SER A 527 -6.37 -1.05 1.11
N SER A 528 -6.31 -0.73 -0.19
CA SER A 528 -6.75 0.58 -0.69
C SER A 528 -8.27 0.71 -0.69
N GLN A 529 -8.98 -0.36 -1.08
CA GLN A 529 -10.42 -0.32 -1.29
C GLN A 529 -11.13 -1.63 -0.98
N SER A 530 -12.46 -1.52 -0.88
CA SER A 530 -13.43 -2.60 -0.75
C SER A 530 -14.57 -2.34 -1.73
N SER A 531 -15.27 -3.40 -2.15
CA SER A 531 -16.58 -3.23 -2.77
C SER A 531 -17.55 -2.51 -1.82
N ALA A 532 -18.47 -1.69 -2.34
CA ALA A 532 -19.56 -1.16 -1.52
C ALA A 532 -20.56 -2.24 -1.09
N GLY A 533 -20.66 -3.32 -1.87
CA GLY A 533 -21.65 -4.36 -1.65
C GLY A 533 -21.37 -5.30 -0.51
N LYS A 534 -20.09 -5.63 -0.34
CA LYS A 534 -19.57 -6.50 0.71
C LYS A 534 -18.18 -6.02 1.09
N GLN A 535 -17.79 -6.24 2.33
CA GLN A 535 -16.43 -5.96 2.73
C GLN A 535 -15.49 -6.94 2.01
N SER A 536 -14.53 -6.41 1.26
CA SER A 536 -13.48 -7.15 0.58
C SER A 536 -12.15 -6.40 0.68
N SER A 537 -11.06 -7.11 0.44
CA SER A 537 -9.74 -6.51 0.28
C SER A 537 -9.41 -6.48 -1.21
N SER A 538 -9.44 -5.30 -1.81
CA SER A 538 -9.33 -5.09 -3.25
C SER A 538 -8.36 -3.96 -3.59
N GLY A 539 -8.02 -3.82 -4.88
CA GLY A 539 -7.02 -2.84 -5.33
C GLY A 539 -5.62 -3.17 -4.83
N THR A 540 -4.92 -2.19 -4.25
CA THR A 540 -3.60 -2.38 -3.66
C THR A 540 -3.74 -2.90 -2.23
N LEU A 541 -3.25 -4.11 -1.95
CA LEU A 541 -3.47 -4.82 -0.69
C LEU A 541 -2.62 -4.32 0.48
N CYS A 542 -1.61 -3.49 0.21
CA CYS A 542 -0.79 -2.82 1.21
C CYS A 542 -0.63 -1.34 0.83
N SER A 543 -1.63 -0.52 1.15
CA SER A 543 -1.69 0.91 0.81
C SER A 543 -1.13 1.80 1.93
N SER A 544 -0.24 2.74 1.57
CA SER A 544 0.27 3.75 2.50
C SER A 544 -0.81 4.74 2.92
N ALA A 545 -1.68 5.17 2.00
CA ALA A 545 -2.77 6.12 2.28
C ALA A 545 -3.79 5.55 3.28
N SER A 546 -4.21 4.29 3.11
CA SER A 546 -5.13 3.64 4.05
C SER A 546 -4.48 3.42 5.42
N ALA A 547 -3.24 2.92 5.46
CA ALA A 547 -2.53 2.69 6.72
C ALA A 547 -2.31 4.00 7.50
N SER A 548 -1.88 5.06 6.82
CA SER A 548 -1.60 6.36 7.44
C SER A 548 -2.85 7.06 7.96
N THR A 549 -3.93 7.09 7.19
CA THR A 549 -5.19 7.68 7.64
C THR A 549 -5.84 6.88 8.78
N PHE A 550 -5.65 5.55 8.83
CA PHE A 550 -6.06 4.75 9.99
C PHE A 550 -5.25 5.11 11.24
N ILE A 551 -3.93 5.31 11.12
CA ILE A 551 -3.08 5.82 12.21
C ILE A 551 -3.59 7.19 12.68
N GLU A 552 -3.89 8.12 11.76
CA GLU A 552 -4.43 9.43 12.09
C GLU A 552 -5.78 9.35 12.83
N LEU A 553 -6.68 8.49 12.35
CA LEU A 553 -7.99 8.26 12.96
C LEU A 553 -7.85 7.76 14.40
N ILE A 554 -7.06 6.72 14.62
CA ILE A 554 -6.85 6.16 15.97
C ILE A 554 -6.21 7.18 16.91
N ASN A 555 -5.29 8.02 16.42
CA ASN A 555 -4.67 9.08 17.23
C ASN A 555 -5.62 10.22 17.57
N SER A 556 -6.78 10.31 16.90
CA SER A 556 -7.77 11.38 17.10
C SER A 556 -8.89 10.99 18.08
N LEU A 557 -9.03 9.70 18.42
CA LEU A 557 -10.05 9.16 19.33
C LEU A 557 -9.85 9.56 20.79
#